data_AF-A0A314YJF4-F1
#
_entry.id   AF-A0A314YJF4-F1
#
_cell.length_a   1.000
_cell.length_b   1.000
_cell.length_c   1.000
_cell.angle_alpha   90.00
_cell.angle_beta   90.00
_cell.angle_gamma   90.00
#
_symmetry.space_group_name_H-M   'P 1'
#
loop_
_entity.id
_entity.type
_entity.pdbx_description
1 polymer ?
#
loop_
_entity_poly.entity_id
_entity_poly.type
_entity_poly.pdbx_seq_one_letter_code
_entity_poly.pdbx_strand_id
1 'polypeptide(L)'
;MSERKPYPTPMKVLIQRAKEEKEARKAQPCRMLEEPPDNGLLVPELVEVAHQVYRARQSVLFGLSKLLQVVPVQRCRFCSEVHIGHAGHEIRTCTGPNSGFRSASHVWKKEEFKMWFPFLNASIFMIVLENQELGMTRGIESHGSLPFWSSVYRLV
;
A
#
# COMPACT_ATOMS: atom_id res chain seq x y z
N MET A 1 -7.03 -21.29 -44.03
CA MET A 1 -5.70 -21.82 -43.65
C MET A 1 -5.70 -21.96 -42.14
N SER A 2 -5.57 -23.19 -41.62
CA SER A 2 -5.49 -23.41 -40.18
C SER A 2 -4.11 -22.99 -39.69
N GLU A 3 -4.07 -22.00 -38.80
CA GLU A 3 -2.81 -21.57 -38.19
C GLU A 3 -2.21 -22.69 -37.34
N ARG A 4 -0.90 -22.90 -37.47
CA ARG A 4 -0.18 -23.87 -36.64
C ARG A 4 -0.07 -23.32 -35.22
N LYS A 5 -0.25 -24.20 -34.23
CA LYS A 5 -0.01 -23.85 -32.83
C LYS A 5 1.44 -23.36 -32.66
N PRO A 6 1.67 -22.30 -31.87
CA PRO A 6 3.01 -21.79 -31.58
C PRO A 6 3.90 -22.87 -30.96
N TYR A 7 5.21 -22.79 -31.20
CA TYR A 7 6.16 -23.69 -30.57
C TYR A 7 6.16 -23.51 -29.04
N PRO A 8 6.35 -24.60 -28.28
CA PRO A 8 6.44 -24.52 -26.82
C PRO A 8 7.57 -23.56 -26.40
N THR A 9 7.27 -22.66 -25.46
CA THR A 9 8.28 -21.76 -24.91
C THR A 9 9.34 -22.58 -24.15
N PRO A 10 10.65 -22.31 -24.35
CA PRO A 10 11.70 -23.05 -23.67
C PRO A 10 11.60 -22.96 -22.14
N MET A 11 11.78 -24.08 -21.45
CA MET A 11 11.56 -24.19 -19.99
C MET A 11 12.38 -23.20 -19.16
N LYS A 12 13.61 -22.88 -19.58
CA LYS A 12 14.46 -21.89 -18.91
C LYS A 12 13.83 -20.49 -18.88
N VAL A 13 13.16 -20.11 -19.96
CA VAL A 13 12.48 -18.81 -20.07
C VAL A 13 11.29 -18.76 -19.11
N LEU A 14 10.51 -19.85 -19.01
CA LEU A 14 9.40 -19.94 -18.07
C LEU A 14 9.85 -19.85 -16.62
N ILE A 15 10.92 -20.56 -16.26
CA ILE A 15 11.50 -20.52 -14.91
C ILE A 15 12.00 -19.11 -14.57
N GLN A 16 12.65 -18.43 -15.53
CA GLN A 16 13.14 -17.07 -15.32
C GLN A 16 11.99 -16.09 -15.07
N ARG A 17 10.93 -16.10 -15.91
CA ARG A 17 9.74 -15.26 -15.73
C ARG A 17 9.08 -15.48 -14.36
N ALA A 18 8.95 -16.73 -13.93
CA ALA A 18 8.36 -17.06 -12.63
C ALA A 18 9.21 -16.55 -11.44
N LYS A 19 10.54 -16.58 -11.56
CA LYS A 19 11.44 -16.00 -10.54
C LYS A 19 11.29 -14.48 -10.48
N GLU A 20 11.28 -13.81 -11.63
CA GLU A 20 11.12 -12.35 -11.72
C GLU A 20 9.76 -11.92 -11.14
N GLU A 21 8.68 -12.63 -11.44
CA GLU A 21 7.36 -12.37 -10.86
C GLU A 21 7.35 -12.53 -9.34
N LYS A 22 8.01 -13.58 -8.83
CA LYS A 22 8.12 -13.81 -7.38
C LYS A 22 8.89 -12.70 -6.68
N GLU A 23 9.99 -12.21 -7.26
CA GLU A 23 10.74 -11.09 -6.71
C GLU A 23 9.93 -9.78 -6.80
N ALA A 24 9.19 -9.55 -7.90
CA ALA A 24 8.28 -8.41 -8.00
C ALA A 24 7.16 -8.45 -6.94
N ARG A 25 6.59 -9.62 -6.66
CA ARG A 25 5.60 -9.84 -5.59
C ARG A 25 6.17 -9.59 -4.19
N LYS A 26 7.44 -9.95 -3.95
CA LYS A 26 8.12 -9.64 -2.69
C LYS A 26 8.37 -8.15 -2.54
N ALA A 27 8.78 -7.48 -3.62
CA ALA A 27 9.00 -6.04 -3.63
C ALA A 27 7.70 -5.25 -3.44
N GLN A 28 6.58 -5.78 -3.94
CA GLN A 28 5.24 -5.20 -3.80
C GLN A 28 4.23 -6.24 -3.26
N PRO A 29 4.24 -6.53 -1.95
CA PRO A 29 3.37 -7.54 -1.34
C PRO A 29 1.87 -7.30 -1.53
N CYS A 30 1.48 -6.06 -1.84
CA CYS A 30 0.10 -5.66 -2.11
C CYS A 30 -0.07 -5.03 -3.50
N ARG A 31 0.69 -5.49 -4.51
CA ARG A 31 0.48 -5.04 -5.89
C ARG A 31 -0.97 -5.32 -6.29
N MET A 32 -1.69 -4.25 -6.64
CA MET A 32 -2.97 -4.41 -7.33
C MET A 32 -2.69 -4.97 -8.72
N LEU A 33 -3.39 -6.04 -9.07
CA LEU A 33 -3.42 -6.49 -10.46
C LEU A 33 -4.34 -5.50 -11.19
N GLU A 34 -3.78 -4.78 -12.16
CA GLU A 34 -4.55 -3.87 -13.02
C GLU A 34 -5.45 -4.66 -13.96
N GLU A 35 -5.01 -5.85 -14.34
CA GLU A 35 -5.72 -6.74 -15.28
C GLU A 35 -6.08 -8.06 -14.60
N PRO A 36 -7.27 -8.62 -14.91
CA PRO A 36 -7.64 -9.94 -14.46
C PRO A 36 -6.70 -10.99 -15.10
N PRO A 37 -6.48 -12.13 -14.43
CA PRO A 37 -5.59 -13.14 -14.96
C PRO A 37 -6.18 -13.76 -16.24
N ASP A 38 -5.33 -13.96 -17.26
CA ASP A 38 -5.69 -14.48 -18.59
C ASP A 38 -6.37 -15.86 -18.56
N ASN A 39 -6.19 -16.60 -17.46
CA ASN A 39 -6.84 -17.90 -17.25
C ASN A 39 -8.36 -17.79 -17.00
N GLY A 40 -8.94 -16.58 -17.03
CA GLY A 40 -10.38 -16.34 -17.03
C GLY A 40 -11.08 -16.71 -15.72
N LEU A 41 -10.34 -16.92 -14.63
CA LEU A 41 -10.86 -17.42 -13.35
C LEU A 41 -11.49 -16.31 -12.49
N LEU A 42 -12.22 -15.39 -13.13
CA LEU A 42 -13.10 -14.47 -12.42
C LEU A 42 -14.40 -15.20 -12.13
N VAL A 43 -14.59 -15.60 -10.88
CA VAL A 43 -15.89 -16.08 -10.40
C VAL A 43 -16.78 -14.83 -10.24
N PRO A 44 -17.83 -14.64 -11.06
CA PRO A 44 -18.61 -13.39 -11.04
C PRO A 44 -19.18 -13.04 -9.66
N GLU A 45 -19.54 -14.07 -8.89
CA GLU A 45 -20.06 -13.95 -7.52
C GLU A 45 -19.03 -13.37 -6.53
N LEU A 46 -17.72 -13.50 -6.81
CA LEU A 46 -16.65 -12.99 -5.95
C LEU A 46 -16.25 -11.55 -6.29
N VAL A 47 -16.72 -10.98 -7.40
CA VAL A 47 -16.37 -9.62 -7.82
C VAL A 47 -16.83 -8.59 -6.79
N GLU A 48 -18.07 -8.71 -6.32
CA GLU A 48 -18.62 -7.84 -5.27
C GLU A 48 -17.85 -7.97 -3.96
N VAL A 49 -17.48 -9.19 -3.57
CA VAL A 49 -16.67 -9.47 -2.37
C VAL A 49 -15.29 -8.82 -2.51
N ALA A 50 -14.66 -8.91 -3.68
CA ALA A 50 -13.37 -8.28 -3.94
C ALA A 50 -13.44 -6.75 -3.78
N HIS A 51 -14.49 -6.10 -4.29
CA HIS A 51 -14.71 -4.67 -4.09
C HIS A 51 -14.92 -4.30 -2.62
N GLN A 52 -15.68 -5.11 -1.87
CA GLN A 52 -15.88 -4.90 -0.43
C GLN A 52 -14.57 -5.02 0.36
N VAL A 53 -13.80 -6.07 0.13
CA VAL A 53 -12.48 -6.29 0.76
C VAL A 53 -11.53 -5.14 0.42
N TYR A 54 -11.54 -4.69 -0.84
CA TYR A 54 -10.71 -3.57 -1.28
C TYR A 54 -11.06 -2.29 -0.52
N ARG A 55 -12.35 -1.91 -0.46
CA ARG A 55 -12.79 -0.73 0.29
C ARG A 55 -12.47 -0.84 1.78
N ALA A 56 -12.72 -2.00 2.40
CA ALA A 56 -12.40 -2.24 3.80
C ALA A 56 -10.90 -2.09 4.08
N ARG A 57 -10.04 -2.62 3.20
CA ARG A 57 -8.59 -2.43 3.27
C ARG A 57 -8.23 -0.95 3.22
N GLN A 58 -8.83 -0.17 2.32
CA GLN A 58 -8.59 1.27 2.24
C GLN A 58 -9.01 1.99 3.52
N SER A 59 -10.16 1.67 4.08
CA SER A 59 -10.63 2.25 5.36
C SER A 59 -9.67 1.95 6.51
N VAL A 60 -9.14 0.73 6.59
CA VAL A 60 -8.14 0.34 7.60
C VAL A 60 -6.85 1.15 7.42
N LEU A 61 -6.35 1.25 6.19
CA LEU A 61 -5.12 1.99 5.90
C LEU A 61 -5.27 3.49 6.18
N PHE A 62 -6.43 4.06 5.84
CA PHE A 62 -6.76 5.45 6.15
C PHE A 62 -6.86 5.66 7.67
N GLY A 63 -7.60 4.83 8.39
CA GLY A 63 -7.72 4.90 9.84
C GLY A 63 -6.37 4.77 10.53
N LEU A 64 -5.53 3.84 10.05
CA LEU A 64 -4.16 3.67 10.53
C LEU A 64 -3.32 4.92 10.26
N SER A 65 -3.42 5.54 9.09
CA SER A 65 -2.69 6.79 8.78
C SER A 65 -3.06 7.93 9.72
N LYS A 66 -4.33 8.00 10.17
CA LYS A 66 -4.81 9.00 11.14
C LYS A 66 -4.37 8.65 12.55
N LEU A 67 -4.49 7.39 12.95
CA LEU A 67 -4.06 6.92 14.27
C LEU A 67 -2.58 7.19 14.50
N LEU A 68 -1.79 7.00 13.46
CA LEU A 68 -0.35 7.20 13.49
C LEU A 68 0.11 8.67 13.56
N GLN A 69 -0.80 9.62 13.31
CA GLN A 69 -0.56 11.05 13.58
C GLN A 69 -0.68 11.38 15.08
N VAL A 70 -1.49 10.63 15.82
CA VAL A 70 -1.79 10.91 17.23
C VAL A 70 -1.10 9.96 18.19
N VAL A 71 -0.81 8.72 17.76
CA VAL A 71 -0.12 7.71 18.57
C VAL A 71 1.37 7.75 18.26
N PRO A 72 2.23 8.17 19.21
CA PRO A 72 3.67 8.13 19.02
C PRO A 72 4.17 6.68 18.97
N VAL A 73 4.87 6.35 17.89
CA VAL A 73 5.53 5.06 17.71
C VAL A 73 7.04 5.28 17.70
N GLN A 74 7.75 4.47 18.49
CA GLN A 74 9.20 4.51 18.62
C GLN A 74 9.77 3.15 18.25
N ARG A 75 10.83 3.13 17.46
CA ARG A 75 11.54 1.89 17.11
C ARG A 75 12.92 1.91 17.73
N CYS A 76 13.38 0.76 18.19
CA CYS A 76 14.78 0.63 18.57
C CYS A 76 15.67 0.71 17.33
N ARG A 77 16.73 1.52 17.38
CA ARG A 77 17.70 1.67 16.27
C ARG A 77 18.43 0.36 15.91
N PHE A 78 18.50 -0.58 16.83
CA PHE A 78 19.39 -1.74 16.74
C PHE A 78 18.69 -3.09 16.64
N CYS A 79 17.42 -3.18 17.02
CA CYS A 79 16.64 -4.42 16.95
C CYS A 79 15.26 -4.15 16.35
N SER A 80 14.47 -5.21 16.14
CA SER A 80 13.13 -5.11 15.56
C SER A 80 12.03 -4.69 16.55
N GLU A 81 12.38 -4.31 17.77
CA GLU A 81 11.43 -3.93 18.80
C GLU A 81 10.79 -2.55 18.53
N VAL A 82 9.49 -2.48 18.79
CA VAL A 82 8.65 -1.30 18.58
C VAL A 82 7.90 -1.00 19.88
N HIS A 83 7.93 0.26 20.28
CA HIS A 83 7.22 0.79 21.43
C HIS A 83 6.13 1.77 20.98
N ILE A 84 4.97 1.70 21.63
CA ILE A 84 3.82 2.58 21.39
C ILE A 84 3.68 3.47 22.63
N GLY A 85 4.03 4.74 22.51
CA GLY A 85 4.08 5.67 23.64
C GLY A 85 5.04 6.85 23.45
N HIS A 86 4.91 7.85 24.31
CA HIS A 86 5.73 9.07 24.28
C HIS A 86 7.16 8.84 24.77
N ALA A 87 7.39 7.83 25.61
CA ALA A 87 8.70 7.46 26.12
C ALA A 87 8.84 5.93 26.07
N GLY A 88 9.86 5.44 25.37
CA GLY A 88 10.18 4.03 25.37
C GLY A 88 10.59 3.52 26.76
N HIS A 89 10.45 2.21 26.96
CA HIS A 89 10.77 1.60 28.25
C HIS A 89 12.29 1.42 28.44
N GLU A 90 12.69 1.21 29.70
CA GLU A 90 14.08 0.98 30.12
C GLU A 90 14.45 -0.51 30.27
N ILE A 91 13.55 -1.42 29.87
CA ILE A 91 13.80 -2.87 29.90
C ILE A 91 15.03 -3.22 29.06
N ARG A 92 15.99 -3.93 29.66
CA ARG A 92 17.29 -4.28 29.07
C ARG A 92 17.24 -5.58 28.28
N THR A 93 16.43 -5.61 27.23
CA THR A 93 16.19 -6.80 26.40
C THR A 93 16.62 -6.60 24.95
N CYS A 94 17.41 -5.56 24.65
CA CYS A 94 17.84 -5.29 23.30
C CYS A 94 18.78 -6.38 22.76
N THR A 95 18.33 -7.07 21.71
CA THR A 95 19.07 -8.11 20.99
C THR A 95 19.87 -7.59 19.79
N GLY A 96 19.97 -6.26 19.65
CA GLY A 96 20.65 -5.63 18.52
C GLY A 96 22.18 -5.73 18.57
N PRO A 97 22.87 -5.33 17.49
CA PRO A 97 24.34 -5.34 17.44
C PRO A 97 24.95 -4.56 18.60
N ASN A 98 26.03 -5.11 19.16
CA ASN A 98 26.76 -4.54 20.30
C ASN A 98 25.89 -4.34 21.55
N SER A 99 24.86 -5.16 21.75
CA SER A 99 24.01 -5.11 22.94
C SER A 99 24.81 -5.24 24.23
N GLY A 100 25.83 -6.11 24.27
CA GLY A 100 26.72 -6.27 25.43
C GLY A 100 27.38 -4.96 25.87
N PHE A 101 27.90 -4.16 24.92
CA PHE A 101 28.51 -2.85 25.20
C PHE A 101 27.50 -1.79 25.66
N ARG A 102 26.22 -1.96 25.31
CA ARG A 102 25.13 -1.07 25.73
C ARG A 102 24.32 -1.61 26.90
N SER A 103 24.78 -2.65 27.60
CA SER A 103 24.02 -3.30 28.67
C SER A 103 22.61 -3.76 28.26
N ALA A 104 22.45 -4.20 27.01
CA ALA A 104 21.18 -4.58 26.39
C ALA A 104 20.09 -3.48 26.44
N SER A 105 20.47 -2.20 26.53
CA SER A 105 19.52 -1.08 26.48
C SER A 105 19.05 -0.79 25.06
N HIS A 106 17.79 -0.37 24.97
CA HIS A 106 17.18 0.13 23.74
C HIS A 106 17.54 1.58 23.49
N VAL A 107 17.76 1.91 22.22
CA VAL A 107 17.93 3.29 21.78
C VAL A 107 16.74 3.63 20.91
N TRP A 108 15.77 4.30 21.54
CA TRP A 108 14.50 4.65 20.91
C TRP A 108 14.68 5.81 19.94
N LYS A 109 14.21 5.60 18.72
CA LYS A 109 14.12 6.65 17.71
C LYS A 109 12.64 6.83 17.37
N LYS A 110 12.18 8.08 17.39
CA LYS A 110 10.88 8.42 16.84
C LYS A 110 10.95 8.20 15.33
N GLU A 111 10.14 7.29 14.83
CA GLU A 111 10.07 7.05 13.40
C GLU A 111 9.23 8.18 12.77
N GLU A 112 9.82 8.92 11.84
CA GLU A 112 9.05 9.80 10.98
C GLU A 112 8.32 8.94 9.95
N PHE A 113 7.01 9.15 9.87
CA PHE A 113 6.08 8.29 9.16
C PHE A 113 6.42 7.99 7.69
N LYS A 114 7.29 8.81 7.07
CA LYS A 114 7.81 8.66 5.69
C LYS A 114 8.27 7.25 5.33
N MET A 115 8.82 6.48 6.28
CA MET A 115 9.37 5.14 5.97
C MET A 115 8.32 4.00 5.92
N TRP A 116 7.11 4.19 6.47
CA TRP A 116 6.01 3.23 6.34
C TRP A 116 5.22 3.38 5.02
N PHE A 117 5.44 4.49 4.31
CA PHE A 117 4.67 4.86 3.11
C PHE A 117 4.99 4.15 1.78
N PRO A 118 6.08 3.37 1.57
CA PRO A 118 6.25 2.62 0.32
C PRO A 118 5.13 1.58 0.11
N PHE A 119 4.41 1.21 1.17
CA PHE A 119 3.28 0.25 1.13
C PHE A 119 1.90 0.91 0.96
N LEU A 120 1.83 2.25 0.96
CA LEU A 120 0.57 3.00 1.06
C LEU A 120 0.31 3.96 -0.11
N ASN A 121 1.35 4.44 -0.80
CA ASN A 121 1.19 5.46 -1.85
C ASN A 121 1.72 4.88 -3.18
N ALA A 122 0.84 4.35 -4.02
CA ALA A 122 0.32 5.17 -5.13
C ALA A 122 -1.22 5.23 -5.25
N SER A 123 -1.97 4.26 -4.70
CA SER A 123 -3.43 4.21 -4.89
C SER A 123 -4.22 5.14 -3.97
N ILE A 124 -3.70 5.49 -2.79
CA ILE A 124 -4.45 6.34 -1.83
C ILE A 124 -4.53 7.80 -2.32
N PHE A 125 -3.47 8.32 -2.94
CA PHE A 125 -3.44 9.72 -3.38
C PHE A 125 -4.39 10.01 -4.55
N MET A 126 -4.53 9.07 -5.51
CA MET A 126 -5.52 9.19 -6.60
C MET A 126 -6.96 9.08 -6.09
N ILE A 127 -7.23 8.20 -5.12
CA ILE A 127 -8.60 7.93 -4.67
C ILE A 127 -9.13 9.00 -3.72
N VAL A 128 -8.26 9.66 -2.93
CA VAL A 128 -8.70 10.81 -2.10
C VAL A 128 -9.16 11.99 -2.97
N LEU A 129 -8.55 12.20 -4.14
CA LEU A 129 -9.00 13.22 -5.09
C LEU A 129 -10.35 12.85 -5.72
N GLU A 130 -10.56 11.58 -6.08
CA GLU A 130 -11.80 11.14 -6.72
C GLU A 130 -13.00 11.04 -5.74
N ASN A 131 -12.75 10.81 -4.45
CA ASN A 131 -13.81 10.81 -3.44
C ASN A 131 -14.24 12.22 -2.99
N GLN A 132 -13.49 13.27 -3.31
CA GLN A 132 -13.91 14.64 -2.99
C GLN A 132 -14.98 15.16 -3.96
N GLU A 133 -15.11 14.57 -5.16
CA GLU A 133 -16.15 14.94 -6.14
C GLU A 133 -17.50 14.24 -5.90
N LEU A 134 -17.52 13.11 -5.18
CA LEU A 134 -18.76 12.33 -4.96
C LEU A 134 -19.55 12.72 -3.71
N GLY A 135 -19.15 13.79 -3.01
CA GLY A 135 -19.77 14.27 -1.76
C GLY A 135 -20.84 15.36 -1.89
N MET A 136 -21.24 15.78 -3.09
CA MET A 136 -22.06 16.99 -3.27
C MET A 136 -23.28 16.79 -4.18
N THR A 137 -24.21 15.89 -3.83
CA THR A 137 -25.54 15.88 -4.48
C THR A 137 -26.68 15.60 -3.49
N ARG A 138 -27.00 16.56 -2.61
CA ARG A 138 -28.37 16.79 -2.13
C ARG A 138 -28.59 18.27 -1.78
N GLY A 139 -29.38 18.97 -2.61
CA GLY A 139 -30.23 20.08 -2.14
C GLY A 139 -30.02 21.46 -2.78
N ILE A 140 -30.87 21.77 -3.77
CA ILE A 140 -31.67 23.02 -3.91
C ILE A 140 -30.97 24.30 -4.49
N GLU A 141 -31.45 24.64 -5.69
CA GLU A 141 -31.74 25.96 -6.28
C GLU A 141 -30.64 27.01 -6.59
N SER A 142 -30.45 27.19 -7.91
CA SER A 142 -30.49 28.44 -8.68
C SER A 142 -29.46 29.55 -8.46
N HIS A 143 -28.97 30.04 -9.61
CA HIS A 143 -28.16 31.24 -9.88
C HIS A 143 -26.64 31.16 -9.67
N GLY A 144 -25.93 31.07 -10.81
CA GLY A 144 -24.75 31.90 -11.07
C GLY A 144 -23.38 31.25 -10.86
N SER A 145 -22.57 31.31 -11.92
CA SER A 145 -21.10 31.15 -11.97
C SER A 145 -20.50 29.75 -11.77
N LEU A 146 -20.08 29.17 -12.90
CA LEU A 146 -19.08 28.10 -12.99
C LEU A 146 -17.67 28.66 -12.69
N PRO A 147 -16.82 27.96 -11.93
CA PRO A 147 -15.37 28.07 -12.06
C PRO A 147 -14.79 26.74 -12.59
N PHE A 148 -14.11 26.76 -13.73
CA PHE A 148 -12.64 26.90 -13.80
C PHE A 148 -11.90 25.62 -13.39
N TRP A 149 -11.98 24.51 -14.13
CA TRP A 149 -10.90 23.50 -14.26
C TRP A 149 -11.15 22.65 -15.51
N SER A 150 -11.10 23.28 -16.69
CA SER A 150 -10.73 22.56 -17.92
C SER A 150 -9.31 23.00 -18.25
N SER A 151 -8.37 22.06 -18.22
CA SER A 151 -7.00 22.14 -18.80
C SER A 151 -5.86 21.75 -17.84
N VAL A 152 -5.76 20.48 -17.39
CA VAL A 152 -4.46 19.96 -16.88
C VAL A 152 -4.10 18.51 -17.28
N TYR A 153 -4.91 17.75 -18.04
CA TYR A 153 -4.50 16.38 -18.43
C TYR A 153 -4.37 16.20 -19.94
N ARG A 154 -3.30 16.80 -20.48
CA ARG A 154 -2.64 16.37 -21.71
C ARG A 154 -1.14 16.35 -21.43
N LEU A 155 -0.51 15.18 -21.57
CA LEU A 155 0.91 14.85 -21.39
C LEU A 155 1.35 14.50 -19.96
N VAL A 156 1.25 13.23 -19.59
CA VAL A 156 2.38 12.30 -19.35
C VAL A 156 1.94 10.91 -19.76
#